data_AF-A0A653LY55-F1
#
_entry.id   AF-A0A653LY55-F1
#
_cell.length_a   1.000
_cell.length_b   1.000
_cell.length_c   1.000
_cell.angle_alpha   90.00
_cell.angle_beta   90.00
_cell.angle_gamma   90.00
#
_symmetry.space_group_name_H-M   'P 1'
#
loop_
_entity.id
_entity.type
_entity.pdbx_description
1 polymer ?
#
loop_
_entity_poly.entity_id
_entity_poly.type
_entity_poly.pdbx_seq_one_letter_code
_entity_poly.pdbx_strand_id
1 'polypeptide(L)'
;MSHSEKGFTLVEVLVSIVVLSIVSFSLLSIFSQSLKTTHDSLNQTIANQVAQNTLHTLNRRAASVDEPLELRQLLNRDGISSTCDFCEDTRIHGDTYIATIQSLSTSPGHTIEVEISVTTDRLQTPVTLKGVISNATLREPFPETAVPTTD
;
A
#
# COMPACT_ATOMS: atom_id res chain seq x y z
N MET A 1 -31.05 -61.07 25.47
CA MET A 1 -30.04 -60.72 24.47
C MET A 1 -29.06 -59.77 25.15
N SER A 2 -27.89 -60.24 25.57
CA SER A 2 -26.90 -59.42 26.29
C SER A 2 -25.88 -58.89 25.28
N HIS A 3 -25.89 -57.59 25.01
CA HIS A 3 -24.85 -56.94 24.21
C HIS A 3 -23.57 -56.86 25.06
N SER A 4 -22.49 -57.43 24.56
CA SER A 4 -21.16 -57.29 25.15
C SER A 4 -20.60 -55.92 24.77
N GLU A 5 -20.74 -54.95 25.67
CA GLU A 5 -20.04 -53.66 25.60
C GLU A 5 -18.54 -53.92 25.81
N LYS A 6 -17.79 -54.14 24.72
CA LYS A 6 -16.32 -54.20 24.75
C LYS A 6 -15.78 -52.78 24.83
N GLY A 7 -15.24 -52.41 25.99
CA GLY A 7 -14.53 -51.14 26.17
C GLY A 7 -13.24 -51.07 25.35
N PHE A 8 -12.79 -49.84 25.08
CA PHE A 8 -11.54 -49.58 24.36
C PHE A 8 -10.31 -50.09 25.12
N THR A 9 -9.34 -50.62 24.39
CA THR A 9 -8.05 -50.98 24.98
C THR A 9 -7.18 -49.74 25.16
N LEU A 10 -6.29 -49.76 26.15
CA LEU A 10 -5.38 -48.64 26.43
C LEU A 10 -4.47 -48.33 25.22
N VAL A 11 -4.08 -49.37 24.48
CA VAL A 11 -3.27 -49.25 23.25
C VAL A 11 -4.04 -48.53 22.14
N GLU A 12 -5.32 -48.82 21.97
CA GLU A 12 -6.17 -48.20 20.95
C GLU A 12 -6.41 -46.72 21.23
N VAL A 13 -6.60 -46.35 22.50
CA VAL A 13 -6.68 -44.95 22.92
C VAL A 13 -5.36 -44.23 22.69
N LEU A 14 -4.23 -44.87 22.99
CA LEU A 14 -2.89 -44.31 22.79
C LEU A 14 -2.62 -44.06 21.29
N VAL A 15 -2.94 -45.02 20.43
CA VAL A 15 -2.82 -44.87 18.97
C VAL A 15 -3.72 -43.74 18.46
N SER A 16 -4.95 -43.63 18.96
CA SER A 16 -5.89 -42.58 18.56
C SER A 16 -5.38 -41.18 18.92
N ILE A 17 -4.79 -41.00 20.10
CA ILE A 17 -4.18 -39.72 20.52
C ILE A 17 -2.97 -39.37 19.67
N VAL A 18 -2.14 -40.34 19.33
CA VAL A 18 -0.97 -40.12 18.45
C VAL A 18 -1.42 -39.66 17.05
N VAL A 19 -2.40 -40.36 16.47
CA VAL A 19 -2.96 -39.99 15.16
C VAL A 19 -3.57 -38.58 15.21
N LEU A 20 -4.38 -38.29 16.25
CA LEU A 20 -4.98 -36.97 16.43
C LEU A 20 -3.89 -35.88 16.55
N SER A 21 -2.83 -36.14 17.31
CA SER A 21 -1.75 -35.19 17.53
C SER A 21 -1.02 -34.82 16.24
N ILE A 22 -0.76 -35.80 15.36
CA ILE A 22 -0.11 -35.57 14.06
C ILE A 22 -1.00 -34.66 13.18
N VAL A 23 -2.30 -34.93 13.15
CA VAL A 23 -3.26 -34.14 12.36
C VAL A 23 -3.38 -32.73 12.94
N SER A 24 -3.55 -32.58 14.26
CA SER A 24 -3.68 -31.29 14.91
C SER A 24 -2.44 -30.41 14.73
N PHE A 25 -1.24 -30.97 14.83
CA PHE A 25 0.00 -30.22 14.61
C PHE A 25 0.11 -29.71 13.17
N SER A 26 -0.26 -30.56 12.21
CA SER A 26 -0.27 -30.19 10.79
C SER A 26 -1.24 -29.03 10.52
N LEU A 27 -2.46 -29.09 11.09
CA LEU A 27 -3.45 -28.01 10.95
C LEU A 27 -2.98 -26.70 11.61
N LEU A 28 -2.39 -26.77 12.81
CA LEU A 28 -1.85 -25.59 13.48
C LEU A 28 -0.76 -24.90 12.66
N SER A 29 0.11 -25.68 12.02
CA SER A 29 1.13 -25.13 11.13
C SER A 29 0.52 -24.38 9.94
N ILE A 30 -0.52 -24.94 9.32
CA ILE A 30 -1.23 -24.31 8.19
C ILE A 30 -1.91 -23.02 8.62
N PHE A 31 -2.57 -23.01 9.78
CA PHE A 31 -3.21 -21.81 10.31
C PHE A 31 -2.20 -20.73 10.66
N SER A 32 -1.08 -21.10 11.29
CA SER A 32 -0.01 -20.16 11.63
C SER A 32 0.56 -19.50 10.36
N GLN A 33 0.82 -20.30 9.32
CA GLN A 33 1.32 -19.78 8.05
C GLN A 33 0.27 -18.90 7.35
N SER A 34 -0.99 -19.31 7.32
CA SER A 34 -2.08 -18.54 6.72
C SER A 34 -2.27 -17.18 7.40
N LEU A 35 -2.20 -17.14 8.73
CA LEU A 35 -2.29 -15.90 9.50
C LEU A 35 -1.11 -14.97 9.18
N LYS A 36 0.12 -15.50 9.17
CA LYS A 36 1.30 -14.72 8.80
C LYS A 36 1.16 -14.10 7.41
N THR A 37 0.82 -14.92 6.40
CA THR A 37 0.62 -14.46 5.03
C THR A 37 -0.49 -13.41 4.93
N THR A 38 -1.58 -13.58 5.67
CA THR A 38 -2.68 -12.60 5.73
C THR A 38 -2.19 -11.27 6.29
N HIS A 39 -1.45 -11.29 7.40
CA HIS A 39 -0.88 -10.08 7.99
C HIS A 39 0.11 -9.39 7.05
N ASP A 40 0.98 -10.14 6.38
CA ASP A 40 1.92 -9.58 5.40
C ASP A 40 1.17 -8.94 4.22
N SER A 41 0.08 -9.57 3.75
CA SER A 41 -0.77 -9.06 2.68
C SER A 41 -1.51 -7.78 3.08
N LEU A 42 -1.98 -7.71 4.33
CA LEU A 42 -2.59 -6.51 4.89
C LEU A 42 -1.59 -5.35 4.93
N ASN A 43 -0.37 -5.60 5.40
CA ASN A 43 0.68 -4.58 5.46
C ASN A 43 1.08 -4.08 4.07
N GLN A 44 1.18 -4.97 3.07
CA GLN A 44 1.39 -4.56 1.67
C GLN A 44 0.24 -3.70 1.14
N THR A 45 -1.01 -4.08 1.46
CA THR A 45 -2.18 -3.32 1.03
C THR A 45 -2.20 -1.92 1.64
N ILE A 46 -1.93 -1.81 2.94
CA ILE A 46 -1.85 -0.51 3.63
C ILE A 46 -0.73 0.34 3.04
N ALA A 47 0.47 -0.22 2.85
CA ALA A 47 1.59 0.51 2.26
C ALA A 47 1.28 1.01 0.84
N ASN A 48 0.55 0.23 0.03
CA ASN A 48 0.10 0.64 -1.29
C ASN A 48 -0.93 1.79 -1.21
N GLN A 49 -1.88 1.72 -0.27
CA GLN A 49 -2.85 2.81 -0.05
C GLN A 49 -2.17 4.09 0.41
N VAL A 50 -1.16 4.00 1.28
CA VAL A 50 -0.31 5.15 1.67
C VAL A 50 0.36 5.73 0.42
N ALA A 51 1.01 4.91 -0.41
CA ALA A 51 1.66 5.36 -1.63
C ALA A 51 0.69 6.04 -2.61
N GLN A 52 -0.51 5.48 -2.80
CA GLN A 52 -1.55 6.06 -3.64
C GLN A 52 -2.05 7.39 -3.10
N ASN A 53 -2.28 7.49 -1.79
CA ASN A 53 -2.69 8.74 -1.15
C ASN A 53 -1.60 9.83 -1.27
N THR A 54 -0.34 9.46 -1.11
CA THR A 54 0.81 10.33 -1.36
C THR A 54 0.81 10.84 -2.80
N LEU A 55 0.61 9.94 -3.79
CA LEU A 55 0.54 10.32 -5.21
C LEU A 55 -0.65 11.23 -5.51
N HIS A 56 -1.80 10.96 -4.90
CA HIS A 56 -3.00 11.80 -5.06
C HIS A 56 -2.80 13.19 -4.45
N THR A 57 -2.13 13.27 -3.30
CA THR A 57 -1.80 14.55 -2.67
C THR A 57 -0.86 15.37 -3.56
N LEU A 58 0.17 14.75 -4.14
CA LEU A 58 1.06 15.39 -5.10
C LEU A 58 0.30 15.86 -6.35
N ASN A 59 -0.54 15.00 -6.93
CA ASN A 59 -1.35 15.34 -8.11
C ASN A 59 -2.29 16.51 -7.85
N ARG A 60 -2.92 16.56 -6.67
CA ARG A 60 -3.79 17.66 -6.29
C ARG A 60 -3.02 18.98 -6.14
N ARG A 61 -1.80 18.95 -5.58
CA ARG A 61 -0.96 20.15 -5.47
C ARG A 61 -0.45 20.63 -6.82
N ALA A 62 -0.01 19.72 -7.69
CA ALA A 62 0.44 20.06 -9.03
C ALA A 62 -0.68 20.63 -9.90
N ALA A 63 -1.94 20.20 -9.68
CA ALA A 63 -3.10 20.73 -10.40
C ALA A 63 -3.40 22.22 -10.12
N SER A 64 -2.80 22.82 -9.09
CA SER A 64 -2.91 24.26 -8.80
C SER A 64 -1.64 25.04 -9.17
N VAL A 65 -0.69 24.41 -9.88
CA VAL A 65 0.56 25.04 -10.31
C VAL A 65 0.53 25.21 -11.82
N ASP A 66 0.64 26.46 -12.29
CA ASP A 66 0.68 26.80 -13.71
C ASP A 66 2.12 26.75 -14.27
N GLU A 67 3.11 26.91 -13.41
CA GLU A 67 4.54 26.90 -13.75
C GLU A 67 5.10 25.48 -13.96
N PRO A 68 6.31 25.34 -14.53
CA PRO A 68 7.01 24.07 -14.60
C PRO A 68 7.18 23.44 -13.21
N LEU A 69 6.87 22.14 -13.10
CA LEU A 69 6.88 21.43 -11.83
C LEU A 69 8.31 21.13 -11.38
N GLU A 70 8.56 21.43 -10.11
CA GLU A 70 9.71 20.93 -9.36
C GLU A 70 9.22 20.16 -8.12
N LEU A 71 9.77 18.97 -7.87
CA LEU A 71 9.34 18.12 -6.75
C LEU A 71 9.36 18.88 -5.41
N ARG A 72 10.40 19.68 -5.17
CA ARG A 72 10.57 20.43 -3.90
C ARG A 72 9.38 21.34 -3.58
N GLN A 73 8.75 21.93 -4.60
CA GLN A 73 7.59 22.81 -4.43
C GLN A 73 6.32 22.02 -4.07
N LEU A 74 6.25 20.75 -4.47
CA LEU A 74 5.11 19.88 -4.18
C LEU A 74 5.23 19.21 -2.80
N LEU A 75 6.45 18.99 -2.33
CA LEU A 75 6.72 18.36 -1.02
C LEU A 75 6.26 19.21 0.15
N ASN A 76 6.32 20.55 0.03
CA ASN A 76 5.99 21.43 1.13
C ASN A 76 5.09 22.59 0.67
N ARG A 77 3.96 22.78 1.35
CA ARG A 77 3.00 23.85 1.03
C ARG A 77 3.62 25.25 1.09
N ASP A 78 4.57 25.47 1.98
CA ASP A 78 5.17 26.79 2.22
C ASP A 78 6.43 27.00 1.35
N GLY A 79 6.92 25.96 0.66
CA GLY A 79 8.10 26.02 -0.23
C GLY A 79 9.44 26.28 0.47
N ILE A 80 9.44 26.44 1.79
CA ILE A 80 10.61 26.84 2.60
C ILE A 80 11.42 25.63 3.09
N SER A 81 10.79 24.46 3.25
CA SER A 81 11.46 23.25 3.74
C SER A 81 11.62 22.19 2.65
N SER A 82 12.74 21.45 2.71
CA SER A 82 12.93 20.23 1.92
C SER A 82 12.19 19.02 2.49
N THR A 83 11.51 19.17 3.62
CA THR A 83 10.75 18.11 4.28
C THR A 83 9.35 18.02 3.70
N CYS A 84 8.93 16.80 3.39
CA CYS A 84 7.58 16.52 2.92
C CYS A 84 6.58 16.60 4.09
N ASP A 85 5.63 17.53 4.03
CA ASP A 85 4.65 17.80 5.11
C ASP A 85 3.53 16.75 5.23
N PHE A 86 3.39 15.87 4.24
CA PHE A 86 2.42 14.76 4.23
C PHE A 86 3.07 13.38 4.11
N CYS A 87 4.41 13.31 4.19
CA CYS A 87 5.15 12.04 4.20
C CYS A 87 5.58 11.63 5.60
N GLU A 88 5.13 12.37 6.63
CA GLU A 88 5.42 12.06 8.02
C GLU A 88 4.95 10.65 8.40
N ASP A 89 5.57 10.13 9.46
CA ASP A 89 5.33 8.82 10.06
C ASP A 89 3.83 8.55 10.24
N THR A 90 3.24 7.81 9.30
CA THR A 90 1.82 7.50 9.34
C THR A 90 1.63 6.25 10.18
N ARG A 91 1.04 6.43 11.36
CA ARG A 91 0.76 5.32 12.28
C ARG A 91 -0.60 4.70 11.99
N ILE A 92 -0.60 3.44 11.55
CA ILE A 92 -1.81 2.67 11.24
C ILE A 92 -1.73 1.36 12.00
N HIS A 93 -2.71 1.11 12.89
CA HIS A 93 -2.76 -0.08 13.74
C HIS A 93 -1.49 -0.34 14.60
N GLY A 94 -0.78 0.73 14.98
CA GLY A 94 0.43 0.66 15.80
C GLY A 94 1.73 0.45 15.00
N ASP A 95 1.63 0.15 13.70
CA ASP A 95 2.78 0.10 12.80
C ASP A 95 2.98 1.46 12.13
N THR A 96 4.25 1.80 11.87
CA THR A 96 4.62 3.08 11.24
C THR A 96 4.95 2.85 9.77
N TYR A 97 4.35 3.65 8.90
CA TYR A 97 4.56 3.65 7.46
C TYR A 97 5.21 4.97 7.07
N ILE A 98 6.36 4.89 6.41
CA ILE A 98 7.16 6.06 6.02
C ILE A 98 7.18 6.11 4.50
N ALA A 99 6.70 7.21 3.92
CA ALA A 99 6.72 7.43 2.49
C ALA A 99 7.93 8.28 2.10
N THR A 100 8.69 7.82 1.11
CA THR A 100 9.78 8.57 0.49
C THR A 100 9.45 8.83 -0.96
N ILE A 101 9.62 10.06 -1.42
CA ILE A 101 9.34 10.46 -2.80
C ILE A 101 10.66 10.83 -3.49
N GLN A 102 10.88 10.29 -4.68
CA GLN A 102 12.00 10.62 -5.53
C GLN A 102 11.49 11.03 -6.91
N SER A 103 12.08 12.09 -7.49
CA SER A 103 11.80 12.44 -8.88
C SER A 103 12.69 11.63 -9.80
N LEU A 104 12.10 11.09 -10.86
CA LEU A 104 12.79 10.41 -11.95
C LEU A 104 13.05 11.35 -13.14
N SER A 105 12.41 12.52 -13.16
CA SER A 105 12.62 13.55 -14.19
C SER A 105 13.86 14.39 -13.91
N THR A 106 14.68 14.59 -14.93
CA THR A 106 15.95 15.33 -14.83
C THR A 106 15.84 16.82 -15.18
N SER A 107 14.68 17.27 -15.66
CA SER A 107 14.42 18.66 -16.06
C SER A 107 13.05 19.13 -15.58
N PRO A 108 12.90 20.39 -15.16
CA PRO A 108 11.60 20.99 -14.92
C PRO A 108 10.77 20.99 -16.21
N GLY A 109 9.48 20.75 -16.07
CA GLY A 109 8.52 20.68 -17.17
C GLY A 109 7.08 20.63 -16.67
N HIS A 110 6.12 20.56 -17.60
CA HIS A 110 4.69 20.45 -17.24
C HIS A 110 4.29 19.08 -16.68
N THR A 111 5.21 18.10 -16.76
CA THR A 111 5.07 16.78 -16.15
C THR A 111 6.31 16.43 -15.34
N ILE A 112 6.11 15.66 -14.28
CA ILE A 112 7.18 15.09 -13.46
C ILE A 112 6.86 13.63 -13.18
N GLU A 113 7.83 12.75 -13.43
CA GLU A 113 7.77 11.36 -13.04
C GLU A 113 8.33 11.22 -11.63
N VAL A 114 7.58 10.51 -10.78
CA VAL A 114 7.94 10.28 -9.38
C VAL A 114 7.86 8.80 -9.04
N GLU A 115 8.76 8.38 -8.17
CA GLU A 115 8.72 7.10 -7.48
C GLU A 115 8.44 7.33 -5.99
N ILE A 116 7.41 6.67 -5.49
CA ILE A 116 7.01 6.71 -4.09
C ILE A 116 7.34 5.35 -3.48
N SER A 117 8.22 5.33 -2.50
CA SER A 117 8.61 4.13 -1.76
C SER A 117 8.06 4.20 -0.35
N VAL A 118 7.29 3.19 0.07
CA VAL A 118 6.75 3.09 1.42
C VAL A 118 7.44 1.95 2.17
N THR A 119 8.08 2.30 3.30
CA THR A 119 8.79 1.38 4.19
C THR A 119 8.05 1.23 5.52
N THR A 120 8.16 0.04 6.12
CA THR A 120 7.68 -0.26 7.47
C THR A 120 8.47 -1.44 8.05
N ASP A 121 8.58 -1.52 9.37
CA ASP A 121 9.32 -2.57 10.07
C ASP A 121 8.75 -3.98 9.82
N ARG A 122 7.50 -4.07 9.34
CA ARG A 122 6.82 -5.33 9.03
C ARG A 122 7.10 -5.87 7.63
N LEU A 123 7.61 -5.03 6.72
CA LEU A 123 7.87 -5.40 5.34
C LEU A 123 9.37 -5.56 5.12
N GLN A 124 9.79 -6.69 4.52
CA GLN A 124 11.18 -6.90 4.15
C GLN A 124 11.60 -6.05 2.94
N THR A 125 10.64 -5.77 2.05
CA THR A 125 10.85 -4.96 0.85
C THR A 125 9.88 -3.80 0.84
N PRO A 126 10.32 -2.58 0.50
CA PRO A 126 9.43 -1.44 0.36
C PRO A 126 8.38 -1.69 -0.73
N VAL A 127 7.21 -1.09 -0.57
CA VAL A 127 6.22 -1.00 -1.65
C VAL A 127 6.52 0.24 -2.47
N THR A 128 6.74 0.07 -3.77
CA THR A 128 7.08 1.14 -4.71
C THR A 128 5.93 1.42 -5.65
N LEU A 129 5.57 2.70 -5.82
CA LEU A 129 4.59 3.16 -6.79
C LEU A 129 5.23 4.23 -7.69
N LYS A 130 5.20 4.01 -9.01
CA LYS A 130 5.61 5.00 -10.00
C LYS A 130 4.40 5.74 -10.53
N GLY A 131 4.54 7.04 -10.75
CA GLY A 131 3.47 7.88 -11.28
C GLY A 131 4.00 9.07 -12.05
N VAL A 132 3.19 9.56 -12.98
CA VAL A 132 3.41 10.83 -13.67
C VAL A 132 2.41 11.84 -13.11
N ILE A 133 2.90 13.01 -12.75
CA ILE A 133 2.12 14.14 -12.25
C ILE A 133 2.19 15.24 -13.30
N SER A 134 1.05 15.85 -13.60
CA SER A 134 0.95 16.99 -14.52
C SER A 134 0.48 18.26 -13.81
N ASN A 135 0.92 19.40 -14.33
CA ASN A 135 0.56 20.72 -13.84
C ASN A 135 -0.86 21.13 -14.29
N ALA A 136 -1.31 22.32 -13.91
CA ALA A 136 -2.64 22.83 -14.27
C ALA A 136 -2.82 23.04 -15.78
N THR A 137 -1.79 23.51 -16.49
CA THR A 137 -1.83 23.81 -17.94
C THR A 137 -2.21 22.61 -18.79
N LEU A 138 -1.78 21.41 -18.40
CA LEU A 138 -2.11 20.15 -19.11
C LEU A 138 -3.45 19.54 -18.67
N ARG A 139 -4.17 20.18 -17.74
CA ARG A 139 -5.46 19.72 -17.20
C ARG A 139 -6.64 20.57 -17.67
N GLU A 140 -6.40 21.65 -18.41
CA GLU A 140 -7.47 22.49 -18.95
C GLU A 140 -8.34 21.71 -19.97
N PRO A 141 -9.66 21.89 -19.95
CA PRO A 141 -10.53 21.28 -20.94
C PRO A 141 -10.16 21.78 -22.34
N PHE A 142 -10.19 20.86 -23.32
CA PHE A 142 -9.96 21.21 -24.71
C PHE A 142 -10.90 22.33 -25.14
N PRO A 143 -10.42 23.35 -25.90
CA PRO A 143 -11.25 24.44 -26.34
C PRO A 143 -12.40 23.92 -27.18
N GLU A 144 -13.64 24.21 -26.76
CA GLU A 144 -14.83 23.93 -27.55
C GLU A 144 -14.81 24.83 -28.79
N THR A 145 -14.94 24.23 -29.97
CA THR A 145 -15.04 24.97 -31.23
C THR A 145 -16.27 25.86 -31.18
N ALA A 146 -16.08 27.17 -31.35
CA ALA A 146 -17.19 28.13 -31.40
C ALA A 146 -18.21 27.69 -32.47
N VAL A 147 -19.46 27.53 -32.04
CA VAL A 147 -20.59 27.27 -32.95
C VAL A 147 -20.79 28.55 -33.78
N PRO A 148 -20.71 28.51 -35.11
CA PRO A 148 -20.91 29.70 -35.93
C PRO A 148 -22.35 30.20 -35.74
N THR A 149 -22.48 31.45 -35.30
CA THR A 149 -23.75 32.16 -35.25
C THR A 149 -24.22 32.38 -36.68
N THR A 150 -25.31 31.72 -37.06
CA THR A 150 -26.03 32.02 -38.29
C THR A 150 -26.76 33.36 -38.13
N ASP A 151 -26.21 34.41 -38.74
CA ASP A 151 -26.94 35.65 -39.05
C ASP A 151 -27.95 35.44 -40.18
#